data_AF-A0A7W1AHX0-F1
#
_entry.id   AF-A0A7W1AHX0-F1
#
_cell.length_a   1.000
_cell.length_b   1.000
_cell.length_c   1.000
_cell.angle_alpha   90.00
_cell.angle_beta   90.00
_cell.angle_gamma   90.00
#
_symmetry.space_group_name_H-M   'P 1'
#
loop_
_entity.id
_entity.type
_entity.pdbx_description
1 polymer ?
#
loop_
_entity_poly.entity_id
_entity_poly.type
_entity_poly.pdbx_seq_one_letter_code
_entity_poly.pdbx_strand_id
1 'polypeptide(L)' 'QAAYVGKQAGGRVLLFLHTQDFDADLARMRAANVRFTEEPRTETWGRVVVVEDLYGNRLDVIERP' A
#
# COMPACT_ATOMS: atom_id res chain seq x y z
N GLN A 1 14.08 -13.11 15.71
CA GLN A 1 13.73 -11.76 15.24
C GLN A 1 13.80 -11.64 13.70
N ALA A 2 14.91 -12.01 13.05
CA ALA A 2 15.07 -11.93 11.59
C ALA A 2 13.96 -12.62 10.75
N ALA A 3 13.42 -13.74 11.20
CA ALA A 3 12.33 -14.46 10.52
C ALA A 3 11.01 -13.66 10.37
N TYR A 4 10.88 -12.54 11.07
CA TYR A 4 9.71 -11.67 11.03
C TYR A 4 9.91 -10.40 10.19
N VAL A 5 11.10 -10.20 9.60
CA VAL A 5 11.31 -9.14 8.61
C VAL A 5 10.38 -9.41 7.42
N GLY A 6 9.59 -8.40 7.06
CA GLY A 6 8.51 -8.53 6.06
C GLY A 6 7.20 -9.14 6.55
N LYS A 7 7.13 -9.60 7.80
CA LYS A 7 5.95 -10.23 8.41
C LYS A 7 5.59 -9.59 9.75
N GLN A 8 5.97 -8.34 9.95
CA GLN A 8 5.77 -7.60 11.21
C GLN A 8 4.29 -7.54 11.62
N ALA A 9 3.35 -7.58 10.67
CA ALA A 9 1.90 -7.64 10.93
C ALA A 9 1.30 -9.07 10.79
N GLY A 10 2.12 -10.12 10.84
CA GLY A 10 1.64 -11.51 10.76
C GLY A 10 0.98 -11.87 9.42
N GLY A 11 1.40 -11.23 8.33
CA GLY A 11 0.84 -11.44 6.98
C GLY A 11 -0.38 -10.57 6.65
N ARG A 12 -0.75 -9.65 7.55
CA ARG A 12 -1.78 -8.62 7.31
C ARG A 12 -1.14 -7.30 6.91
N VAL A 13 -1.99 -6.31 6.59
CA VAL A 13 -1.58 -4.92 6.39
C VAL A 13 -0.88 -4.40 7.65
N LEU A 14 0.29 -3.79 7.47
CA LEU A 14 1.10 -3.23 8.55
C LEU A 14 0.69 -1.79 8.88
N LEU A 15 0.48 -0.94 7.87
CA LEU A 15 0.13 0.47 8.03
C LEU A 15 -0.87 0.93 6.97
N PHE A 16 -1.58 2.01 7.30
CA PHE A 16 -2.35 2.83 6.37
C PHE A 16 -1.58 4.12 6.08
N LEU A 17 -1.28 4.36 4.81
CA LEU A 17 -0.65 5.57 4.29
C LEU A 17 -1.72 6.46 3.67
N HIS A 18 -2.01 7.58 4.32
CA HIS A 18 -2.97 8.54 3.80
C HIS A 18 -2.33 9.44 2.74
N THR A 19 -3.04 9.63 1.64
CA THR A 19 -2.64 10.57 0.57
C THR A 19 -3.76 11.57 0.26
N GLN A 20 -3.37 12.69 -0.33
CA GLN A 20 -4.25 13.77 -0.81
C GLN A 20 -4.34 13.81 -2.34
N ASP A 21 -3.51 13.04 -3.05
CA ASP A 21 -3.55 12.91 -4.50
C ASP A 21 -3.21 11.45 -4.87
N PHE A 22 -4.25 10.63 -4.90
CA PHE A 22 -4.12 9.20 -5.11
C PHE A 22 -3.48 8.86 -6.46
N ASP A 23 -3.87 9.54 -7.54
CA ASP A 23 -3.38 9.22 -8.88
C ASP A 23 -1.91 9.63 -9.08
N ALA A 24 -1.51 10.81 -8.56
CA ALA A 24 -0.11 11.23 -8.63
C ALA A 24 0.79 10.30 -7.82
N ASP A 25 0.34 9.86 -6.64
CA ASP A 25 1.11 8.95 -5.78
C ASP A 25 1.26 7.58 -6.42
N LEU A 26 0.19 7.03 -7.01
CA LEU A 26 0.24 5.77 -7.76
C LEU A 26 1.17 5.85 -8.96
N ALA A 27 1.15 6.95 -9.71
CA ALA A 27 2.06 7.16 -10.84
C ALA A 27 3.52 7.14 -10.38
N ARG A 28 3.85 7.81 -9.26
CA ARG A 28 5.21 7.77 -8.68
C ARG A 28 5.60 6.38 -8.21
N MET A 29 4.69 5.66 -7.56
CA MET A 29 4.93 4.29 -7.11
C MET A 29 5.17 3.33 -8.27
N ARG A 30 4.39 3.44 -9.36
CA ARG A 30 4.59 2.66 -10.59
C ARG A 30 5.94 2.98 -11.25
N ALA A 31 6.30 4.26 -11.37
CA ALA A 31 7.59 4.67 -11.90
C ALA A 31 8.78 4.14 -11.05
N ALA A 32 8.57 3.99 -9.74
CA ALA A 32 9.53 3.42 -8.81
C ALA A 32 9.50 1.88 -8.73
N ASN A 33 8.70 1.20 -9.56
CA ASN A 33 8.52 -0.27 -9.55
C ASN A 33 8.06 -0.83 -8.19
N VAL A 34 7.23 -0.09 -7.45
CA VAL A 34 6.58 -0.61 -6.25
C VAL A 34 5.68 -1.80 -6.62
N ARG A 35 5.68 -2.84 -5.78
CA ARG A 35 4.85 -4.02 -6.01
C ARG A 35 3.43 -3.77 -5.53
N PHE A 36 2.50 -3.71 -6.47
CA PHE A 36 1.06 -3.67 -6.21
C PHE A 36 0.56 -5.10 -6.03
N THR A 37 -0.18 -5.39 -4.95
CA THR A 37 -0.74 -6.73 -4.73
C THR A 37 -2.14 -6.87 -5.32
N GLU A 38 -2.77 -5.74 -5.64
CA GLU A 38 -4.09 -5.64 -6.26
C GLU A 38 -4.17 -4.38 -7.13
N GLU A 39 -5.17 -4.33 -8.00
CA GLU A 39 -5.51 -3.09 -8.71
C GLU A 39 -6.16 -2.08 -7.74
N PRO A 40 -5.96 -0.77 -7.94
CA PRO A 40 -6.60 0.24 -7.13
C PRO A 40 -8.13 0.17 -7.23
N ARG A 41 -8.81 0.34 -6.10
CA ARG A 41 -10.27 0.28 -6.00
C ARG A 41 -10.85 1.55 -5.38
N THR A 42 -12.06 1.86 -5.82
CA THR A 42 -12.86 2.98 -5.30
C THR A 42 -14.01 2.41 -4.50
N GLU A 43 -14.13 2.86 -3.25
CA GLU A 43 -15.13 2.43 -2.29
C GLU A 43 -15.87 3.65 -1.75
N THR A 44 -17.01 3.46 -1.07
CA THR A 44 -17.81 4.57 -0.51
C THR A 44 -17.07 5.41 0.54
N TRP A 45 -16.00 4.85 1.12
CA TRP A 45 -15.17 5.47 2.15
C TRP A 45 -13.85 6.05 1.61
N GLY A 46 -13.57 5.90 0.31
CA GLY A 46 -12.32 6.39 -0.31
C GLY A 46 -11.76 5.49 -1.40
N ARG A 47 -10.60 5.88 -1.92
CA ARG A 47 -9.82 5.10 -2.89
C ARG A 47 -8.68 4.41 -2.17
N VAL A 48 -8.42 3.15 -2.48
CA VAL A 48 -7.38 2.36 -1.82
C VAL A 48 -6.63 1.47 -2.80
N VAL A 49 -5.37 1.20 -2.49
CA VAL A 49 -4.61 0.10 -3.08
C VAL A 49 -3.62 -0.48 -2.08
N VAL A 50 -3.42 -1.79 -2.13
CA VAL A 50 -2.43 -2.49 -1.30
C VAL A 50 -1.11 -2.62 -2.08
N VAL A 51 -0.02 -2.18 -1.46
CA VAL A 51 1.34 -2.30 -1.99
C VAL A 51 2.25 -3.06 -1.02
N GLU A 52 3.37 -3.58 -1.51
CA GLU A 52 4.39 -4.21 -0.69
C GLU A 52 5.70 -3.40 -0.65
N ASP A 53 6.25 -3.24 0.56
CA ASP A 53 7.56 -2.64 0.77
C ASP A 53 8.71 -3.58 0.35
N LEU A 54 9.96 -3.11 0.46
CA LEU A 54 11.16 -3.87 0.08
C LEU A 54 11.33 -5.19 0.85
N TYR A 55 10.66 -5.34 1.99
CA TYR A 55 10.75 -6.52 2.84
C TYR A 55 9.52 -7.43 2.71
N GLY A 56 8.48 -7.00 2.00
CA GLY A 56 7.24 -7.75 1.81
C GLY A 56 6.12 -7.39 2.80
N ASN A 57 6.24 -6.30 3.55
CA ASN A 57 5.10 -5.80 4.31
C ASN A 57 4.05 -5.20 3.39
N ARG A 58 2.78 -5.50 3.67
CA ARG A 58 1.65 -4.89 2.98
C ARG A 58 1.28 -3.55 3.61
N LEU A 59 1.04 -2.55 2.79
CA LEU A 59 0.65 -1.20 3.19
C LEU A 59 -0.59 -0.81 2.38
N ASP A 60 -1.60 -0.28 3.05
CA ASP A 60 -2.75 0.33 2.39
C ASP A 60 -2.44 1.78 2.08
N VAL A 61 -2.44 2.16 0.81
CA VAL A 61 -2.42 3.57 0.41
C VAL A 61 -3.86 4.01 0.21
N ILE A 62 -4.30 5.04 0.91
CA ILE A 62 -5.71 5.45 0.97
C ILE A 62 -5.89 6.96 0.82
N GLU A 63 -6.80 7.35 -0.06
CA GLU A 63 -7.34 8.71 -0.15
C GLU A 63 -8.78 8.68 0.35
N ARG A 64 -9.09 9.50 1.35
CA ARG A 64 -10.47 9.66 1.83
C ARG A 64 -11.17 10.76 1.03
N PRO A 65 -12.50 10.67 0.84
CA PRO A 65 -13.27 11.72 0.18
C PRO A 65 -13.24 13.04 0.95
#